data_AF-A0A8T0DYZ2-F1
#
_entry.id   AF-A0A8T0DYZ2-F1
#
_cell.length_a   1.000
_cell.length_b   1.000
_cell.length_c   1.000
_cell.angle_alpha   90.00
_cell.angle_beta   90.00
_cell.angle_gamma   90.00
#
_symmetry.space_group_name_H-M   'P 1'
#
loop_
_entity.id
_entity.type
_entity.pdbx_description
1 polymer ?
#
loop_
_entity_poly.entity_id
_entity_poly.type
_entity_poly.pdbx_seq_one_letter_code
_entity_poly.pdbx_strand_id
1 'polypeptide(L)' 'MSKLQEMKELLSVLDTNKDNKVSVDELKAFLERNQGRLDRKRVEQFIAVHDKDKDGKLDLNELASCLAGP' A
#
# COMPACT_ATOMS: atom_id res chain seq x y z
N MET A 1 -6.36 -19.10 2.82
CA MET A 1 -4.98 -18.60 2.68
C MET A 1 -4.66 -17.78 3.92
N SER A 2 -3.42 -17.77 4.38
CA SER A 2 -3.05 -17.01 5.59
C SER A 2 -2.90 -15.53 5.24
N LYS A 3 -3.33 -14.61 6.13
CA LYS A 3 -3.18 -13.14 5.93
C LYS A 3 -1.78 -12.72 5.46
N LEU A 4 -0.76 -13.39 5.96
CA LEU A 4 0.64 -13.17 5.59
C LEU A 4 0.94 -13.41 4.10
N GLN A 5 0.21 -14.33 3.48
CA GLN A 5 0.36 -14.70 2.07
C GLN A 5 -0.23 -13.62 1.17
N GLU A 6 -1.46 -13.17 1.46
CA GLU A 6 -2.12 -12.08 0.71
C GLU A 6 -1.33 -10.78 0.79
N MET A 7 -0.74 -10.46 1.94
CA MET A 7 0.16 -9.32 2.07
C MET A 7 1.41 -9.45 1.23
N LYS A 8 2.04 -10.63 1.24
CA LYS A 8 3.26 -10.87 0.47
C LYS A 8 2.99 -10.76 -1.02
N GLU A 9 1.84 -11.23 -1.48
CA GLU A 9 1.44 -11.08 -2.88
C GLU A 9 1.16 -9.61 -3.23
N LEU A 10 0.43 -8.89 -2.37
CA LEU A 10 0.18 -7.45 -2.56
C LEU A 10 1.48 -6.64 -2.56
N LEU A 11 2.35 -6.84 -1.58
CA LEU A 11 3.67 -6.21 -1.56
C LEU A 11 4.49 -6.59 -2.77
N SER A 12 4.56 -7.87 -3.15
CA SER A 12 5.37 -8.26 -4.31
C SER A 12 4.93 -7.60 -5.62
N VAL A 13 3.69 -7.10 -5.68
CA VAL A 13 3.13 -6.39 -6.82
C VAL A 13 3.26 -4.86 -6.68
N LEU A 14 3.13 -4.33 -5.45
CA LEU A 14 3.17 -2.89 -5.15
C LEU A 14 4.59 -2.39 -4.85
N ASP A 15 5.30 -3.09 -3.95
CA ASP A 15 6.66 -2.81 -3.47
C ASP A 15 7.68 -3.12 -4.56
N THR A 16 7.93 -2.11 -5.39
CA THR A 16 8.84 -2.21 -6.53
C THR A 16 10.29 -2.08 -6.07
N ASN A 17 10.52 -1.31 -5.01
CA ASN A 17 11.85 -1.07 -4.46
C ASN A 17 12.30 -2.18 -3.48
N LYS A 18 11.38 -3.07 -3.08
CA LYS A 18 11.57 -4.19 -2.14
C LYS A 18 11.97 -3.75 -0.73
N ASP A 19 11.48 -2.59 -0.27
CA ASP A 19 11.71 -2.08 1.09
C ASP A 19 10.76 -2.68 2.14
N ASN A 20 9.91 -3.63 1.74
CA ASN A 20 8.84 -4.26 2.54
C ASN A 20 7.78 -3.25 3.00
N LYS A 21 7.69 -2.12 2.32
CA LYS A 21 6.74 -1.04 2.53
C LYS A 21 6.21 -0.57 1.19
N VAL A 22 5.01 -0.01 1.19
CA VAL A 22 4.41 0.58 -0.01
C VAL A 22 4.37 2.09 0.15
N SER A 23 5.18 2.78 -0.66
CA SER A 23 5.22 4.24 -0.67
C SER A 23 4.07 4.83 -1.51
N VAL A 24 3.74 6.11 -1.30
CA VAL A 24 2.78 6.86 -2.14
C VAL A 24 3.09 6.72 -3.62
N ASP A 25 4.36 6.85 -4.01
CA ASP A 25 4.79 6.76 -5.39
C ASP A 25 4.59 5.35 -5.97
N GLU A 26 4.82 4.31 -5.17
CA GLU A 26 4.67 2.91 -5.60
C GLU A 26 3.20 2.53 -5.77
N LEU A 27 2.36 2.89 -4.79
CA LEU A 27 0.92 2.69 -4.88
C LEU A 27 0.33 3.49 -6.05
N LYS A 28 0.77 4.73 -6.24
CA LYS A 28 0.35 5.57 -7.37
C LYS A 28 0.77 4.95 -8.70
N ALA A 29 2.03 4.55 -8.85
CA ALA A 29 2.53 3.94 -10.09
C ALA A 29 1.77 2.65 -10.43
N PHE A 30 1.49 1.82 -9.43
CA PHE A 30 0.71 0.60 -9.60
C PHE A 30 -0.73 0.92 -10.04
N LEU A 31 -1.40 1.83 -9.35
CA LEU A 31 -2.77 2.23 -9.67
C LEU A 31 -2.86 2.94 -11.04
N GLU A 32 -1.88 3.75 -11.40
CA GLU A 32 -1.81 4.36 -12.73
C GLU A 32 -1.67 3.33 -13.84
N ARG A 33 -0.92 2.26 -13.59
CA ARG A 33 -0.74 1.14 -14.51
C ARG A 33 -1.99 0.26 -14.63
N ASN A 34 -2.76 0.10 -13.56
CA ASN A 34 -3.85 -0.88 -13.47
C ASN A 34 -5.27 -0.27 -13.60
N GLN A 35 -5.48 0.97 -13.16
CA GLN A 35 -6.76 1.69 -13.14
C GLN A 35 -6.75 3.02 -13.92
N GLY A 36 -5.61 3.43 -14.48
CA GLY A 36 -5.46 4.71 -15.19
C GLY A 36 -5.13 5.87 -14.26
N ARG A 37 -5.15 7.11 -14.78
CA ARG A 37 -4.68 8.31 -14.04
C ARG A 37 -5.38 8.45 -12.69
N LEU A 38 -4.59 8.35 -11.62
CA LEU A 38 -5.07 8.48 -10.26
C LEU A 38 -4.40 9.69 -9.60
N ASP A 39 -5.22 10.47 -8.89
CA ASP A 39 -4.79 11.72 -8.26
C ASP A 39 -3.88 11.42 -7.06
N ARG A 40 -2.69 12.03 -7.02
CA ARG A 40 -1.72 11.85 -5.93
C ARG A 40 -2.35 12.08 -4.56
N LYS A 41 -3.19 13.12 -4.45
CA LYS A 41 -3.93 13.44 -3.22
C LYS A 41 -4.77 12.29 -2.70
N ARG A 42 -5.37 11.50 -3.60
CA ARG A 42 -6.22 10.37 -3.21
C ARG A 42 -5.39 9.22 -2.65
N VAL A 43 -4.21 8.99 -3.23
CA VAL A 43 -3.23 8.01 -2.75
C VAL A 43 -2.66 8.45 -1.40
N GLU A 44 -2.30 9.74 -1.28
CA GLU A 44 -1.81 10.33 -0.03
C GLU A 44 -2.85 10.25 1.08
N GLN A 45 -4.12 10.54 0.80
CA GLN A 45 -5.20 10.37 1.77
C GLN A 45 -5.40 8.91 2.17
N PHE A 46 -5.32 7.98 1.21
CA PHE A 46 -5.47 6.55 1.50
C PHE A 46 -4.36 6.06 2.43
N ILE A 47 -3.12 6.43 2.14
CA ILE A 47 -1.97 6.10 2.99
C ILE A 47 -2.12 6.77 4.34
N ALA A 48 -2.36 8.08 4.41
CA ALA A 48 -2.50 8.80 5.68
C ALA A 48 -3.60 8.28 6.62
N VAL A 49 -4.62 7.58 6.10
CA VAL A 49 -5.68 6.94 6.92
C VAL A 49 -5.21 5.63 7.54
N HIS A 50 -4.30 4.91 6.88
CA HIS A 50 -3.86 3.57 7.28
C HIS A 50 -2.44 3.55 7.86
N ASP A 51 -1.65 4.56 7.54
CA ASP A 51 -0.31 4.88 8.04
C ASP A 51 -0.45 5.33 9.51
N LYS A 52 -0.22 4.38 10.41
CA LYS A 52 -0.31 4.57 11.86
C LYS A 52 0.97 5.18 12.42
N ASP A 53 2.11 4.80 11.85
CA ASP A 53 3.41 5.31 12.30
C ASP A 53 3.77 6.68 11.71
N LYS A 54 3.00 7.11 10.70
CA LYS A 54 3.13 8.39 9.97
C LYS A 54 4.45 8.50 9.22
N ASP A 55 5.00 7.39 8.74
CA ASP A 55 6.22 7.38 7.93
C ASP A 55 5.96 7.74 6.45
N GLY A 56 4.70 7.88 6.04
CA GLY A 56 4.29 8.20 4.68
C GLY A 56 4.26 6.98 3.75
N LYS A 57 4.38 5.79 4.29
CA LYS A 57 4.31 4.49 3.61
C LYS A 57 3.33 3.58 4.34
N LEU A 58 3.06 2.42 3.76
CA LEU A 58 2.30 1.36 4.41
C LEU A 58 3.18 0.12 4.52
N ASP A 59 3.52 -0.26 5.74
CA ASP A 59 4.23 -1.50 5.99
C ASP A 59 3.30 -2.72 6.05
N LEU A 60 3.89 -3.92 6.13
CA LEU A 60 3.19 -5.19 6.25
C LEU A 60 2.08 -5.18 7.31
N ASN A 61 2.33 -4.53 8.45
CA ASN A 61 1.43 -4.54 9.60
C ASN A 61 0.29 -3.53 9.43
N GLU A 62 0.55 -2.42 8.74
CA GLU A 62 -0.45 -1.42 8.38
C GLU A 62 -1.35 -1.91 7.24
N LEU A 63 -0.78 -2.54 6.22
CA LEU A 63 -1.54 -3.28 5.20
C LEU A 63 -2.40 -4.37 5.84
N ALA A 64 -1.89 -5.07 6.86
CA ALA A 64 -2.65 -6.03 7.66
C ALA A 64 -3.92 -5.44 8.21
N SER A 65 -3.75 -4.29 8.86
CA SER A 65 -4.82 -3.59 9.54
C SER A 65 -5.83 -3.06 8.52
N CYS A 66 -5.35 -2.58 7.37
CA CYS A 66 -6.19 -2.10 6.27
C CYS A 66 -7.07 -3.21 5.67
N LEU A 67 -6.48 -4.37 5.35
CA LEU A 67 -7.20 -5.50 4.74
C LEU A 67 -8.01 -6.30 5.74
N ALA A 68 -7.63 -6.27 7.01
CA ALA A 68 -8.37 -6.96 8.06
C ALA A 68 -9.75 -6.36 8.30
N GLY A 69 -9.99 -5.09 7.93
CA GLY A 69 -11.18 -4.36 8.34
C GLY A 69 -11.31 -4.26 9.88
N PRO A 70 -12.23 -3.43 10.40
CA PRO A 70 -12.63 -3.52 11.80
C PRO A 70 -13.26 -4.88 12.16
#